data_AF-A0A953SII3-F1
#
_entry.id   AF-A0A953SII3-F1
#
_cell.length_a   1.000
_cell.length_b   1.000
_cell.length_c   1.000
_cell.angle_alpha   90.00
_cell.angle_beta   90.00
_cell.angle_gamma   90.00
#
_symmetry.space_group_name_H-M   'P 1'
#
loop_
_entity.id
_entity.type
_entity.pdbx_description
1 polymer ?
#
loop_
_entity_poly.entity_id
_entity_poly.type
_entity_poly.pdbx_seq_one_letter_code
_entity_poly.pdbx_strand_id
1 'polypeptide(L)'
;MKTKLLTGLAFVAGMAVAASGQIVGSGHDFSSMAWSDGEICKPCHTPHFAMPGILRLWNHELTTANYTLHAGAGTAVDDFDIRSRLCLSCHDGTVALDSFGGQNGSSFISVGQNLGTDFTDDHPVGSDGIYPPDPVPSWWSHAFKDEADLTVGLYDWV
;
A
#
# COMPACT_ATOMS: atom_id res chain seq x y z
N MET A 1 -12.84 -64.66 18.22
CA MET A 1 -12.81 -63.85 16.98
C MET A 1 -13.37 -62.46 17.28
N LYS A 2 -12.51 -61.51 17.64
CA LYS A 2 -12.85 -60.10 17.85
C LYS A 2 -11.60 -59.25 17.64
N THR A 3 -11.54 -58.49 16.55
CA THR A 3 -10.93 -57.15 16.58
C THR A 3 -11.38 -56.38 15.34
N LYS A 4 -11.99 -55.23 15.58
CA LYS A 4 -12.60 -54.34 14.60
C LYS A 4 -11.49 -53.58 13.87
N LEU A 5 -11.43 -53.71 12.54
CA LEU A 5 -10.71 -52.77 11.66
C LEU A 5 -11.62 -51.57 11.44
N LEU A 6 -11.36 -50.45 12.10
CA LEU A 6 -11.98 -49.15 11.79
C LEU A 6 -11.15 -48.05 12.48
N THR A 7 -10.03 -47.65 11.88
CA THR A 7 -9.42 -46.34 12.17
C THR A 7 -8.41 -45.95 11.10
N GLY A 8 -8.54 -44.74 10.56
CA GLY A 8 -7.41 -44.00 10.01
C GLY A 8 -7.48 -43.58 8.55
N LEU A 9 -8.60 -43.01 8.07
CA LEU A 9 -8.50 -42.05 6.97
C LEU A 9 -8.46 -40.65 7.61
N ALA A 10 -7.24 -40.19 7.88
CA ALA A 10 -6.99 -38.84 8.36
C ALA A 10 -7.46 -37.85 7.29
N PHE A 11 -8.52 -37.10 7.62
CA PHE A 11 -9.01 -35.98 6.83
C PHE A 11 -8.03 -34.82 7.00
N VAL A 12 -6.96 -34.81 6.21
CA VAL A 12 -6.10 -33.63 6.05
C VAL A 12 -6.80 -32.71 5.05
N ALA A 13 -7.87 -32.04 5.49
CA ALA A 13 -8.35 -30.86 4.81
C ALA A 13 -7.36 -29.74 5.11
N GLY A 14 -6.46 -29.50 4.15
CA GLY A 14 -5.53 -28.38 4.18
C GLY A 14 -6.30 -27.09 4.42
N MET A 15 -5.96 -26.40 5.51
CA MET A 15 -6.34 -25.03 5.75
C MET A 15 -5.58 -24.18 4.72
N ALA A 16 -6.15 -24.04 3.52
CA ALA A 16 -5.78 -22.95 2.63
C ALA A 16 -6.34 -21.68 3.27
N VAL A 17 -5.53 -21.00 4.08
CA VAL A 17 -5.86 -19.66 4.55
C VAL A 17 -5.77 -18.76 3.33
N ALA A 18 -6.92 -18.44 2.75
CA ALA A 18 -6.98 -17.39 1.75
C ALA A 18 -6.56 -16.09 2.45
N ALA A 19 -5.41 -15.53 2.07
CA ALA A 19 -5.03 -14.20 2.49
C ALA A 19 -6.01 -13.21 1.85
N SER A 20 -7.07 -12.85 2.57
CA SER A 20 -7.95 -11.75 2.19
C SER A 20 -7.37 -10.45 2.72
N GLY A 21 -6.98 -9.53 1.83
CA GLY A 21 -6.71 -8.15 2.21
C GLY A 21 -8.01 -7.48 2.65
N GLN A 22 -8.27 -7.45 3.96
CA GLN A 22 -9.49 -6.86 4.51
C GLN A 22 -9.33 -5.34 4.62
N ILE A 23 -10.21 -4.59 3.95
CA ILE A 23 -10.26 -3.12 4.11
C ILE A 23 -11.02 -2.75 5.39
N VAL A 24 -12.05 -3.51 5.75
CA VAL A 24 -12.84 -3.31 6.97
C VAL A 24 -11.95 -3.34 8.21
N GLY A 25 -11.98 -2.27 9.00
CA GLY A 25 -11.15 -2.09 10.19
C GLY A 25 -9.69 -1.66 9.91
N SER A 26 -9.30 -1.41 8.67
CA SER A 26 -7.99 -0.84 8.32
C SER A 26 -8.03 0.70 8.30
N GLY A 27 -6.87 1.35 8.16
CA GLY A 27 -6.81 2.80 7.93
C GLY A 27 -7.48 3.28 6.63
N HIS A 28 -7.77 2.37 5.70
CA HIS A 28 -8.53 2.64 4.48
C HIS A 28 -10.01 2.26 4.61
N ASP A 29 -10.49 1.91 5.81
CA ASP A 29 -11.93 1.74 6.06
C ASP A 29 -12.61 3.10 6.12
N PHE A 30 -13.08 3.55 4.97
CA PHE A 30 -13.76 4.83 4.86
C PHE A 30 -15.26 4.74 5.13
N SER A 31 -15.81 3.58 5.52
CA SER A 31 -17.27 3.40 5.67
C SER A 31 -17.92 4.31 6.72
N SER A 32 -17.15 4.85 7.66
CA SER A 32 -17.63 5.82 8.66
C SER A 32 -17.38 7.29 8.29
N MET A 33 -16.70 7.56 7.18
CA MET A 33 -16.31 8.92 6.80
C MET A 33 -17.46 9.61 6.08
N ALA A 34 -17.82 10.82 6.53
CA ALA A 34 -18.93 11.57 5.92
C ALA A 34 -18.71 11.84 4.43
N TRP A 35 -17.45 12.04 4.02
CA TRP A 35 -17.09 12.32 2.63
C TRP A 35 -17.08 11.07 1.72
N SER A 36 -17.17 9.85 2.26
CA SER A 36 -17.20 8.62 1.44
C SER A 36 -18.62 8.15 1.12
N ASP A 37 -19.65 8.84 1.62
CA ASP A 37 -21.06 8.41 1.60
C ASP A 37 -21.30 7.02 2.20
N GLY A 38 -20.41 6.55 3.08
CA GLY A 38 -20.47 5.21 3.65
C GLY A 38 -20.06 4.09 2.69
N GLU A 39 -19.55 4.43 1.51
CA GLU A 39 -19.13 3.48 0.49
C GLU A 39 -17.63 3.21 0.59
N ILE A 40 -17.23 2.13 1.27
CA ILE A 40 -15.83 1.80 1.57
C ILE A 40 -14.89 1.76 0.35
N CYS A 41 -15.38 1.36 -0.82
CA CYS A 41 -14.57 1.22 -2.04
C CYS A 41 -14.62 2.46 -2.95
N LYS A 42 -15.63 3.33 -2.82
CA LYS A 42 -15.91 4.42 -3.75
C LYS A 42 -14.77 5.44 -3.86
N PRO A 43 -14.06 5.81 -2.77
CA PRO A 43 -12.94 6.73 -2.89
C PRO A 43 -11.84 6.22 -3.84
N CYS A 44 -11.64 4.90 -3.91
CA CYS A 44 -10.61 4.30 -4.75
C CYS A 44 -11.13 3.85 -6.13
N HIS A 45 -12.36 3.36 -6.20
CA HIS A 45 -12.90 2.65 -7.37
C HIS A 45 -14.23 3.22 -7.86
N THR A 46 -14.42 3.23 -9.17
CA THR A 46 -15.70 3.55 -9.80
C THR A 46 -16.07 2.47 -10.83
N PRO A 47 -17.34 2.05 -10.92
CA PRO A 47 -17.75 1.08 -11.93
C PRO A 47 -17.65 1.62 -13.37
N HIS A 48 -17.76 2.94 -13.55
CA HIS A 48 -17.71 3.61 -14.86
C HIS A 48 -17.00 4.95 -14.78
N PHE A 49 -16.50 5.43 -15.92
CA PHE A 49 -15.80 6.72 -16.02
C PHE A 49 -14.56 6.82 -15.11
N ALA A 50 -13.91 5.68 -14.87
CA ALA A 50 -12.60 5.66 -14.23
C ALA A 50 -11.57 6.46 -15.04
N MET A 51 -10.54 6.93 -14.35
CA MET A 51 -9.45 7.66 -14.99
C MET A 51 -8.82 6.81 -16.12
N PRO A 52 -8.87 7.28 -17.39
CA PRO A 52 -8.32 6.52 -18.50
C PRO A 52 -6.81 6.29 -18.34
N GLY A 53 -6.35 5.07 -18.62
CA GLY A 53 -4.93 4.71 -18.53
C GLY A 53 -4.43 4.41 -17.12
N ILE A 54 -5.28 4.53 -16.10
CA ILE A 54 -4.95 4.16 -14.71
C ILE A 54 -5.51 2.77 -14.39
N LEU A 55 -4.73 1.97 -13.64
CA LEU A 55 -5.13 0.62 -13.27
C LEU A 55 -6.37 0.62 -12.35
N ARG A 56 -7.06 -0.52 -12.28
CA ARG A 56 -8.06 -0.85 -11.25
C ARG A 56 -9.30 0.06 -11.22
N LEU A 57 -9.73 0.64 -12.34
CA LEU A 57 -10.90 1.52 -12.37
C LEU A 57 -10.81 2.67 -11.35
N TRP A 58 -9.63 3.30 -11.29
CA TRP A 58 -9.31 4.32 -10.29
C TRP A 58 -10.26 5.52 -10.35
N ASN A 59 -10.75 5.93 -9.18
CA ASN A 59 -11.75 6.98 -9.01
C ASN A 59 -11.23 8.23 -8.29
N HIS A 60 -10.15 8.10 -7.52
CA HIS A 60 -9.52 9.23 -6.84
C HIS A 60 -8.77 10.09 -7.85
N GLU A 61 -8.73 11.39 -7.65
CA GLU A 61 -7.81 12.28 -8.36
C GLU A 61 -6.36 11.82 -8.17
N LEU A 62 -5.62 11.71 -9.27
CA LEU A 62 -4.21 11.32 -9.25
C LEU A 62 -3.34 12.55 -8.99
N THR A 63 -2.44 12.46 -8.02
CA THR A 63 -1.44 13.49 -7.75
C THR A 63 -0.64 13.86 -9.00
N THR A 64 -0.29 15.13 -9.11
CA THR A 64 0.64 15.69 -10.10
C THR A 64 1.90 16.26 -9.43
N ALA A 65 2.11 15.91 -8.16
CA ALA A 65 3.28 16.32 -7.40
C ALA A 65 4.58 15.82 -8.05
N ASN A 66 5.61 16.65 -7.90
CA ASN A 66 7.00 16.27 -8.16
C ASN A 66 7.61 15.80 -6.85
N TYR A 67 8.31 14.67 -6.88
CA TYR A 67 8.95 14.09 -5.71
C TYR A 67 10.46 14.33 -5.72
N THR A 68 11.02 14.59 -4.55
CA THR A 68 12.47 14.60 -4.35
C THR A 68 12.84 13.25 -3.75
N LEU A 69 13.55 12.42 -4.51
CA LEU A 69 13.89 11.06 -4.09
C LEU A 69 15.33 10.99 -3.55
N HIS A 70 15.61 9.99 -2.73
CA HIS A 70 16.96 9.70 -2.25
C HIS A 70 17.95 9.52 -3.41
N ALA A 71 19.17 10.02 -3.23
CA ALA A 71 20.17 10.09 -4.30
C ALA A 71 20.84 8.74 -4.61
N GLY A 72 21.11 8.46 -5.91
CA GLY A 72 22.13 7.52 -6.40
C GLY A 72 21.79 6.84 -7.74
N ALA A 73 22.11 5.55 -7.94
CA ALA A 73 22.08 4.91 -9.27
C ALA A 73 20.86 4.00 -9.52
N GLY A 74 20.07 4.27 -10.57
CA GLY A 74 18.96 3.42 -11.02
C GLY A 74 17.98 4.14 -11.97
N THR A 75 16.86 3.51 -12.32
CA THR A 75 15.71 4.15 -13.02
C THR A 75 14.67 4.71 -12.05
N ALA A 76 14.82 4.42 -10.75
CA ALA A 76 13.92 4.84 -9.68
C ALA A 76 14.31 6.20 -9.05
N VAL A 77 15.23 6.96 -9.66
CA VAL A 77 15.72 8.24 -9.11
C VAL A 77 14.86 9.43 -9.50
N ASP A 78 14.12 9.32 -10.60
CA ASP A 78 13.49 10.50 -11.22
C ASP A 78 12.03 10.69 -10.79
N ASP A 79 11.28 9.60 -10.56
CA ASP A 79 9.88 9.65 -10.11
C ASP A 79 9.39 8.29 -9.57
N PHE A 80 8.26 8.32 -8.87
CA PHE A 80 7.52 7.12 -8.48
C PHE A 80 6.73 6.52 -9.64
N ASP A 81 6.59 5.20 -9.62
CA ASP A 81 5.74 4.50 -10.59
C ASP A 81 4.25 4.79 -10.34
N ILE A 82 3.43 4.54 -11.36
CA ILE A 82 1.99 4.86 -11.27
C ILE A 82 1.29 4.17 -10.10
N ARG A 83 1.72 2.98 -9.67
CA ARG A 83 1.11 2.27 -8.53
C ARG A 83 1.42 2.97 -7.22
N SER A 84 2.67 3.41 -7.03
CA SER A 84 3.07 4.19 -5.87
C SER A 84 2.34 5.53 -5.83
N ARG A 85 2.15 6.17 -6.99
CA ARG A 85 1.38 7.42 -7.11
C ARG A 85 -0.11 7.25 -6.76
N LEU A 86 -0.70 6.06 -6.84
CA LEU A 86 -2.08 5.83 -6.34
C LEU A 86 -2.17 6.04 -4.83
N CYS A 87 -1.19 5.52 -4.09
CA CYS A 87 -1.12 5.68 -2.64
C CYS A 87 -0.81 7.14 -2.28
N LEU A 88 0.16 7.74 -2.98
CA LEU A 88 0.60 9.11 -2.73
C LEU A 88 -0.48 10.14 -3.08
N SER A 89 -1.43 9.81 -3.96
CA SER A 89 -2.59 10.68 -4.20
C SER A 89 -3.47 10.91 -2.97
N CYS A 90 -3.35 10.09 -1.92
CA CYS A 90 -3.91 10.39 -0.61
C CYS A 90 -2.84 10.89 0.37
N HIS A 91 -1.62 10.36 0.26
CA HIS A 91 -0.60 10.42 1.29
C HIS A 91 0.47 11.51 1.09
N ASP A 92 0.58 12.16 -0.07
CA ASP A 92 1.55 13.25 -0.28
C ASP A 92 1.03 14.62 0.17
N GLY A 93 -0.23 14.69 0.59
CA GLY A 93 -0.89 15.90 1.07
C GLY A 93 -1.22 16.92 -0.01
N THR A 94 -1.05 16.60 -1.29
CA THR A 94 -1.31 17.53 -2.40
C THR A 94 -2.72 17.43 -2.96
N VAL A 95 -3.37 16.28 -2.79
CA VAL A 95 -4.74 16.03 -3.19
C VAL A 95 -5.58 15.72 -1.95
N ALA A 96 -6.82 16.23 -1.91
CA ALA A 96 -7.73 15.98 -0.81
C ALA A 96 -8.34 14.57 -0.89
N LEU A 97 -8.60 13.93 0.25
CA LEU A 97 -9.15 12.57 0.36
C LEU A 97 -10.54 12.43 -0.29
N ASP A 98 -11.28 13.54 -0.32
CA ASP A 98 -12.60 13.65 -0.91
C ASP A 98 -12.57 14.12 -2.39
N SER A 99 -11.39 14.21 -3.00
CA SER A 99 -11.24 14.42 -4.45
C SER A 99 -11.38 13.12 -5.24
N PHE A 100 -12.60 12.59 -5.37
CA PHE A 100 -12.88 11.43 -6.23
C PHE A 100 -14.15 11.65 -7.05
N GLY A 101 -14.33 10.85 -8.11
CA GLY A 101 -15.49 10.98 -9.00
C GLY A 101 -15.53 12.30 -9.78
N GLY A 102 -14.36 12.92 -10.01
CA GLY A 102 -14.22 14.20 -10.72
C GLY A 102 -14.55 15.43 -9.88
N GLN A 103 -14.72 15.28 -8.57
CA GLN A 103 -14.92 16.39 -7.64
C GLN A 103 -13.60 16.87 -7.05
N ASN A 104 -13.54 18.14 -6.66
CA ASN A 104 -12.42 18.73 -5.95
C ASN A 104 -12.77 18.81 -4.45
N GLY A 105 -12.01 18.08 -3.64
CA GLY A 105 -12.19 17.99 -2.21
C GLY A 105 -11.51 19.11 -1.41
N SER A 106 -11.63 19.03 -0.09
CA SER A 106 -10.94 19.91 0.87
C SER A 106 -10.47 19.20 2.14
N SER A 107 -10.78 17.91 2.28
CA SER A 107 -10.43 17.08 3.42
C SER A 107 -9.05 16.46 3.19
N PHE A 108 -8.00 17.10 3.67
CA PHE A 108 -6.63 16.59 3.50
C PHE A 108 -6.27 15.56 4.55
N ILE A 109 -5.31 14.69 4.20
CA ILE A 109 -4.76 13.69 5.10
C ILE A 109 -4.14 14.34 6.35
N SER A 110 -4.29 13.68 7.49
CA SER A 110 -3.68 14.15 8.74
C SER A 110 -2.16 14.05 8.71
N VAL A 111 -1.51 14.91 9.50
CA VAL A 111 -0.05 15.06 9.52
C VAL A 111 0.69 13.74 9.77
N GLY A 112 0.14 12.85 10.62
CA GLY A 112 0.78 11.56 10.92
C GLY A 112 0.78 10.54 9.78
N GLN A 113 0.02 10.80 8.71
CA GLN A 113 -0.12 9.94 7.55
C GLN A 113 0.27 10.67 6.27
N ASN A 114 0.71 11.93 6.38
CA ASN A 114 1.23 12.71 5.28
C ASN A 114 2.72 12.44 5.11
N LEU A 115 3.07 11.74 4.03
CA LEU A 115 4.44 11.46 3.63
C LEU A 115 5.09 12.65 2.91
N GLY A 116 4.29 13.60 2.43
CA GLY A 116 4.78 14.75 1.69
C GLY A 116 5.40 14.37 0.35
N THR A 117 6.32 15.22 -0.12
CA THR A 117 6.95 15.08 -1.45
C THR A 117 8.48 15.00 -1.38
N ASP A 118 9.05 15.00 -0.17
CA ASP A 118 10.49 14.87 0.06
C ASP A 118 10.74 13.51 0.70
N PHE A 119 11.39 12.63 -0.06
CA PHE A 119 11.76 11.26 0.29
C PHE A 119 13.29 11.12 0.31
N THR A 120 14.03 12.21 0.56
CA THR A 120 15.49 12.19 0.56
C THR A 120 16.09 11.44 1.76
N ASP A 121 15.33 11.25 2.83
CA ASP A 121 15.69 10.46 4.02
C ASP A 121 14.97 9.10 4.10
N ASP A 122 14.07 8.82 3.15
CA ASP A 122 13.34 7.56 3.06
C ASP A 122 14.07 6.49 2.27
N HIS A 123 13.78 5.22 2.59
CA HIS A 123 14.19 4.11 1.74
C HIS A 123 13.42 4.18 0.41
N PRO A 124 14.09 3.98 -0.74
CA PRO A 124 13.43 4.03 -2.03
C PRO A 124 12.27 3.04 -2.13
N VAL A 125 11.12 3.53 -2.60
CA VAL A 125 9.94 2.74 -3.01
C VAL A 125 9.60 3.10 -4.47
N GLY A 126 9.04 2.20 -5.27
CA GLY A 126 8.68 2.49 -6.69
C GLY A 126 9.42 1.67 -7.77
N SER A 127 9.34 2.12 -9.04
CA SER A 127 9.62 1.34 -10.28
C SER A 127 11.06 0.81 -10.39
N ASP A 128 11.31 -0.32 -9.75
CA ASP A 128 12.61 -1.01 -9.72
C ASP A 128 13.59 -0.34 -8.76
N GLY A 129 13.21 -0.28 -7.48
CA GLY A 129 14.09 0.04 -6.35
C GLY A 129 15.28 -0.92 -6.25
N ILE A 130 16.25 -0.76 -7.14
CA ILE A 130 17.58 -1.37 -7.07
C ILE A 130 18.53 -0.24 -6.84
N TYR A 131 19.12 -0.20 -5.65
CA TYR A 131 20.29 0.62 -5.38
C TYR A 131 21.43 -0.27 -4.92
N PRO A 132 22.61 -0.19 -5.54
CA PRO A 132 23.80 -0.74 -4.93
C PRO A 132 24.09 0.10 -3.68
N PRO A 133 24.16 -0.48 -2.48
CA PRO A 133 24.83 0.23 -1.42
C PRO A 133 26.31 0.15 -1.80
N ASP A 134 26.90 1.27 -2.24
CA ASP A 134 28.35 1.38 -2.33
C ASP A 134 28.82 2.57 -1.47
N PRO A 135 29.56 2.33 -0.37
CA PRO A 135 29.93 1.01 0.14
C PRO A 135 28.79 0.32 0.87
N VAL A 136 28.64 -0.98 0.60
CA VAL A 136 27.78 -1.90 1.36
C VAL A 136 28.22 -1.86 2.82
N PRO A 137 27.38 -1.41 3.77
CA PRO A 137 27.73 -1.54 5.17
C PRO A 137 27.85 -3.02 5.53
N SER A 138 28.83 -3.39 6.36
CA SER A 138 29.09 -4.78 6.73
C SER A 138 27.91 -5.51 7.41
N TRP A 139 26.87 -4.77 7.78
CA TRP A 139 25.63 -5.26 8.36
C TRP A 139 24.51 -5.52 7.33
N TRP A 140 24.69 -5.19 6.04
CA TRP A 140 23.70 -5.43 4.98
C TRP A 140 23.93 -6.77 4.28
N SER A 141 22.94 -7.67 4.34
CA SER A 141 23.07 -9.07 3.88
C SER A 141 22.42 -9.38 2.53
N HIS A 142 21.98 -8.38 1.75
CA HIS A 142 21.19 -8.54 0.50
C HIS A 142 19.88 -9.34 0.65
N ALA A 143 19.56 -9.88 1.82
CA ALA A 143 18.30 -10.53 2.10
C ALA A 143 17.29 -9.46 2.51
N PHE A 144 16.10 -9.48 1.91
CA PHE A 144 14.92 -8.92 2.56
C PHE A 144 14.84 -9.56 3.94
N LYS A 145 14.93 -8.74 5.00
CA LYS A 145 14.62 -9.23 6.35
C LYS A 145 13.12 -9.50 6.37
N ASP A 146 12.73 -10.74 6.67
CA ASP A 146 11.34 -11.05 6.97
C ASP A 146 10.85 -10.12 8.11
N GLU A 147 9.57 -9.75 8.09
CA GLU A 147 8.90 -8.88 9.07
C GLU A 147 9.10 -9.32 10.54
N ALA A 148 9.53 -10.57 10.75
CA ALA A 148 9.86 -11.14 12.04
C ALA A 148 11.20 -10.66 12.63
N ASP A 149 12.09 -10.10 11.79
CA ASP A 149 13.46 -9.69 12.14
C ASP A 149 13.63 -8.15 12.25
N LEU A 150 12.54 -7.40 12.09
CA LEU A 150 12.49 -5.97 12.32
C LEU A 150 12.10 -5.70 13.77
N THR A 151 13.02 -5.13 14.56
CA THR A 151 12.76 -4.68 15.95
C THR A 151 11.81 -3.48 16.04
N VAL A 152 11.38 -2.93 14.90
CA VAL A 152 10.26 -1.98 14.80
C VAL A 152 9.19 -2.68 13.99
N GLY A 153 8.26 -3.32 14.69
CA GLY A 153 7.13 -3.98 14.05
C GLY A 153 6.19 -2.95 13.45
N LEU A 154 5.75 -3.18 12.21
CA LEU A 154 4.66 -2.44 11.56
C LEU A 154 3.31 -2.55 12.30
N TYR A 155 3.27 -3.25 13.44
CA TYR A 155 2.15 -3.40 14.36
C TYR A 155 2.11 -2.38 15.52
N ASP A 156 3.09 -1.45 15.61
CA ASP A 156 3.08 -0.37 16.62
C ASP A 156 2.25 0.87 16.20
N TRP A 157 1.50 0.79 15.11
CA TRP A 157 0.57 1.84 14.65
C TRP A 157 -0.90 1.40 14.71
N VAL A 158 -1.30 0.69 15.78
CA VAL A 158 -2.71 0.45 16.14
C VAL A 158 -3.06 1.28 17.38
#